data_AF-A0AAE6JKU9-F1
#
_entry.id   AF-A0AAE6JKU9-F1
#
_cell.length_a   1.000
_cell.length_b   1.000
_cell.length_c   1.000
_cell.angle_alpha   90.00
_cell.angle_beta   90.00
_cell.angle_gamma   90.00
#
_symmetry.space_group_name_H-M   'P 1'
#
loop_
_entity.id
_entity.type
_entity.pdbx_description
1 polymer ?
#
loop_
_entity_poly.entity_id
_entity_poly.type
_entity_poly.pdbx_seq_one_letter_code
_entity_poly.pdbx_strand_id
1 'polypeptide(L)'
;MPSIAKIHEKLLDHLIERRKTDPGLLFMPRQKNNNQRLDKGYWFLGNDKYVFVCLWRGSDWKEKVNFIGFVVMPDRSSYIELSAQGNEQVVPFLEKVAKLEKGFDHPGTKHKWFKAFPGKNNDEYLKNFDYFIKIFKPKVDHLLEIENPPGISKVSDAQFQKFGIKVIELRNRQVLFGKKNKITRLSWNENNWQYPSGWMGKSANPKTHEGQYGFGYEEWLFDRTKLIKGYHYGFIQGMQSKNQIHAGKIYNVHLYAQNSSRNYYYVGCIRDAQGISNAESKEVYQIYQAKGWLSEMAKSLEHVEADVAHFNKTKPEFLFNVRFKLHNIEQKAEMEELADIDDNITTDHFKLLPYRGEYVPSLNPIEPEETDEGKFKNEGKRKRTFNGEQEYDPIHDRMQNAIVEHLRSDPKYGYKHVYIEKSRVDIKAVLPDGTWHYFEIKTDSPKRSIRNAIGQVMEYAYYPAVERAKKIIVVGQREPEPNSIDYLEYLRERFDLPISYRSFDWERLELSRDY
;
A
#
# COMPACT_ATOMS: atom_id res chain seq x y z
N MET A 1 18.27 0.23 -1.12
CA MET A 1 18.83 1.59 -1.34
C MET A 1 17.85 2.62 -0.77
N PRO A 2 18.26 3.76 -0.20
CA PRO A 2 17.31 4.81 0.12
C PRO A 2 16.57 5.24 -1.15
N SER A 3 15.26 5.50 -1.08
CA SER A 3 14.54 6.05 -2.23
C SER A 3 15.15 7.39 -2.62
N ILE A 4 15.17 7.70 -3.92
CA ILE A 4 15.68 9.00 -4.43
C ILE A 4 14.97 10.19 -3.75
N ALA A 5 13.73 9.99 -3.30
CA ALA A 5 12.98 10.96 -2.52
C ALA A 5 13.72 11.34 -1.22
N LYS A 6 14.38 10.40 -0.53
CA LYS A 6 15.21 10.73 0.65
C LYS A 6 16.42 11.61 0.31
N ILE A 7 16.92 11.55 -0.92
CA ILE A 7 18.01 12.43 -1.37
C ILE A 7 17.46 13.83 -1.64
N HIS A 8 16.29 13.95 -2.27
CA HIS A 8 15.58 15.24 -2.39
C HIS A 8 15.35 15.89 -1.02
N GLU A 9 14.86 15.13 -0.05
CA GLU A 9 14.64 15.58 1.33
C GLU A 9 15.91 16.15 1.96
N LYS A 10 17.00 15.39 1.94
CA LYS A 10 18.28 15.82 2.53
C LYS A 10 18.86 17.07 1.87
N LEU A 11 18.74 17.18 0.55
CA LEU A 11 19.22 18.36 -0.18
C LEU A 11 18.39 19.61 0.16
N LEU A 12 17.06 19.46 0.30
CA LEU A 12 16.20 20.57 0.70
C LEU A 12 16.46 20.97 2.16
N ASP A 13 16.55 20.01 3.08
CA ASP A 13 16.88 20.26 4.49
C ASP A 13 18.23 20.98 4.62
N HIS A 14 19.23 20.55 3.84
CA HIS A 14 20.56 21.18 3.81
C HIS A 14 20.51 22.64 3.33
N LEU A 15 19.72 22.95 2.30
CA LEU A 15 19.51 24.32 1.83
C LEU A 15 18.75 25.17 2.85
N ILE A 16 17.70 24.63 3.49
CA ILE A 16 16.93 25.32 4.52
C ILE A 16 17.82 25.66 5.72
N GLU A 17 18.65 24.71 6.16
CA GLU A 17 19.58 24.91 7.27
C GLU A 17 20.61 25.99 6.95
N ARG A 18 21.22 25.93 5.75
CA ARG A 18 22.15 26.97 5.26
C ARG A 18 21.51 28.35 5.21
N ARG A 19 20.24 28.45 4.82
CA ARG A 19 19.51 29.72 4.76
C ARG A 19 19.31 30.39 6.12
N LYS A 20 19.45 29.66 7.23
CA LYS A 20 19.39 30.27 8.58
C LYS A 20 20.58 31.20 8.83
N THR A 21 21.73 30.92 8.23
CA THR A 21 22.94 31.75 8.34
C THR A 21 23.24 32.56 7.08
N ASP A 22 22.67 32.18 5.93
CA ASP A 22 22.73 32.93 4.67
C ASP A 22 21.33 33.09 4.04
N PRO A 23 20.53 34.08 4.49
CA PRO A 23 19.20 34.35 3.92
C PRO A 23 19.21 34.71 2.43
N GLY A 24 20.36 35.10 1.88
CA GLY A 24 20.57 35.42 0.47
C GLY A 24 20.75 34.21 -0.43
N LEU A 25 20.85 33.00 0.12
CA LEU A 25 20.97 31.75 -0.65
C LEU A 25 19.65 31.36 -1.33
N LEU A 26 19.37 31.93 -2.50
CA LEU A 26 18.20 31.60 -3.31
C LEU A 26 18.46 30.36 -4.19
N PHE A 27 17.42 29.55 -4.39
CA PHE A 27 17.48 28.33 -5.20
C PHE A 27 16.19 28.09 -5.99
N MET A 28 16.26 27.23 -7.01
CA MET A 28 15.14 26.92 -7.90
C MET A 28 14.62 25.49 -7.66
N PRO A 29 13.54 25.32 -6.89
CA PRO A 29 12.93 24.01 -6.72
C PRO A 29 12.04 23.66 -7.94
N ARG A 30 11.44 22.47 -7.89
CA ARG A 30 10.45 22.03 -8.89
C ARG A 30 9.25 22.99 -8.91
N GLN A 31 8.95 23.51 -10.09
CA GLN A 31 7.88 24.52 -10.28
C GLN A 31 6.50 23.93 -10.56
N LYS A 32 6.43 22.70 -11.08
CA LYS A 32 5.18 22.02 -11.48
C LYS A 32 5.01 20.71 -10.72
N ASN A 33 3.78 20.44 -10.28
CA ASN A 33 3.42 19.21 -9.56
C ASN A 33 2.89 18.11 -10.50
N ASN A 34 3.54 17.89 -11.65
CA ASN A 34 3.14 16.83 -12.56
C ASN A 34 3.36 15.47 -11.88
N ASN A 35 2.42 14.55 -12.03
CA ASN A 35 2.42 13.21 -11.41
C ASN A 35 2.56 13.26 -9.88
N GLN A 36 2.05 14.32 -9.25
CA GLN A 36 2.07 14.51 -7.78
C GLN A 36 3.49 14.46 -7.20
N ARG A 37 4.51 14.86 -7.98
CA ARG A 37 5.91 14.77 -7.58
C ARG A 37 6.24 15.54 -6.31
N LEU A 38 5.65 16.73 -6.10
CA LEU A 38 5.85 17.49 -4.86
C LEU A 38 5.18 16.80 -3.67
N ASP A 39 4.05 16.13 -3.88
CA ASP A 39 3.35 15.38 -2.82
C ASP A 39 4.17 14.15 -2.40
N LYS A 40 4.91 13.57 -3.34
CA LYS A 40 5.83 12.42 -3.13
C LYS A 40 7.23 12.82 -2.63
N GLY A 41 7.49 14.11 -2.41
CA GLY A 41 8.77 14.61 -1.89
C GLY A 41 9.87 14.86 -2.92
N TYR A 42 9.54 14.98 -4.22
CA TYR A 42 10.49 15.33 -5.28
C TYR A 42 10.63 16.86 -5.43
N TRP A 43 11.37 17.46 -4.50
CA TRP A 43 11.50 18.92 -4.33
C TRP A 43 12.23 19.65 -5.46
N PHE A 44 13.04 18.95 -6.24
CA PHE A 44 13.86 19.50 -7.32
C PHE A 44 13.54 18.81 -8.64
N LEU A 45 14.12 19.29 -9.74
CA LEU A 45 14.07 18.58 -11.02
C LEU A 45 14.69 17.19 -10.88
N GLY A 46 14.30 16.29 -11.78
CA GLY A 46 14.69 14.87 -11.71
C GLY A 46 13.52 13.91 -11.59
N ASN A 47 13.87 12.65 -11.34
CA ASN A 47 12.96 11.52 -11.25
C ASN A 47 13.60 10.39 -10.43
N ASP A 48 13.06 9.19 -10.54
CA ASP A 48 13.47 8.01 -9.78
C ASP A 48 14.95 7.63 -10.03
N LYS A 49 15.55 8.18 -11.09
CA LYS A 49 16.93 7.94 -11.53
C LYS A 49 17.92 9.06 -11.15
N TYR A 50 17.47 10.25 -10.74
CA TYR A 50 18.36 11.35 -10.34
C TYR A 50 17.62 12.52 -9.67
N VAL A 51 18.36 13.30 -8.88
CA VAL A 51 17.97 14.64 -8.39
C VAL A 51 18.83 15.69 -9.08
N PHE A 52 18.25 16.80 -9.54
CA PHE A 52 18.94 17.92 -10.17
C PHE A 52 18.59 19.23 -9.45
N VAL A 53 19.56 19.79 -8.71
CA VAL A 53 19.39 21.03 -7.93
C VAL A 53 20.01 22.21 -8.67
N CYS A 54 19.23 23.25 -8.91
CA CYS A 54 19.67 24.48 -9.57
C CYS A 54 19.61 25.68 -8.62
N LEU A 55 20.64 26.55 -8.68
CA LEU A 55 20.73 27.79 -7.91
C LEU A 55 20.55 29.05 -8.77
N TRP A 56 20.20 28.89 -10.04
CA TRP A 56 20.05 29.96 -11.03
C TRP A 56 18.74 29.82 -11.81
N ARG A 57 18.38 30.85 -12.56
CA ARG A 57 17.33 30.80 -13.57
C ARG A 57 17.94 30.41 -14.91
N GLY A 58 17.17 29.68 -15.72
CA GLY A 58 17.50 29.36 -17.11
C GLY A 58 17.37 27.86 -17.36
N SER A 59 16.86 27.46 -18.52
CA SER A 59 16.53 26.07 -18.81
C SER A 59 16.92 25.66 -20.21
N ASP A 60 17.50 24.47 -20.30
CA ASP A 60 17.71 23.74 -21.53
C ASP A 60 16.44 22.95 -21.86
N TRP A 61 15.65 23.44 -22.81
CA TRP A 61 14.36 22.83 -23.15
C TRP A 61 14.52 21.43 -23.77
N LYS A 62 15.65 21.16 -24.42
CA LYS A 62 15.91 19.89 -25.12
C LYS A 62 16.22 18.79 -24.10
N GLU A 63 17.04 19.11 -23.11
CA GLU A 63 17.41 18.18 -22.03
C GLU A 63 16.43 18.23 -20.84
N LYS A 64 15.51 19.20 -20.83
CA LYS A 64 14.49 19.41 -19.78
C LYS A 64 15.09 19.62 -18.38
N VAL A 65 16.26 20.25 -18.32
CA VAL A 65 16.99 20.60 -17.09
C VAL A 65 17.32 22.10 -17.06
N ASN A 66 17.86 22.59 -15.94
CA ASN A 66 18.45 23.94 -15.92
C ASN A 66 19.85 23.93 -16.54
N PHE A 67 20.32 25.09 -16.99
CA PHE A 67 21.65 25.20 -17.63
C PHE A 67 22.80 24.79 -16.73
N ILE A 68 22.66 24.98 -15.41
CA ILE A 68 23.67 24.64 -14.39
C ILE A 68 22.96 23.93 -13.25
N GLY A 69 23.46 22.77 -12.83
CA GLY A 69 22.95 22.12 -11.63
C GLY A 69 23.89 21.12 -10.99
N PHE A 70 23.56 20.77 -9.76
CA PHE A 70 24.18 19.71 -9.01
C PHE A 70 23.30 18.47 -9.05
N VAL A 71 23.86 17.36 -9.52
CA VAL A 71 23.13 16.11 -9.75
C VAL A 71 23.54 15.07 -8.74
N VAL A 72 22.57 14.32 -8.22
CA VAL A 72 22.79 13.16 -7.36
C VAL A 72 22.00 11.97 -7.87
N MET A 73 22.67 10.83 -8.01
CA MET A 73 22.09 9.57 -8.49
C MET A 73 21.65 8.67 -7.32
N PRO A 74 20.82 7.64 -7.55
CA PRO A 74 20.38 6.68 -6.51
C PRO A 74 21.54 5.96 -5.82
N ASP A 75 22.65 5.72 -6.53
CA ASP A 75 23.89 5.15 -6.00
C ASP A 75 24.73 6.17 -5.20
N ARG A 76 24.20 7.38 -4.98
CA ARG A 76 24.81 8.51 -4.28
C ARG A 76 26.01 9.14 -4.97
N SER A 77 26.32 8.74 -6.20
CA SER A 77 27.27 9.51 -7.02
C SER A 77 26.72 10.92 -7.29
N SER A 78 27.63 11.89 -7.36
CA SER A 78 27.26 13.29 -7.54
C SER A 78 28.22 14.03 -8.47
N TYR A 79 27.70 15.01 -9.18
CA TYR A 79 28.44 15.81 -10.15
C TYR A 79 27.78 17.17 -10.39
N ILE A 80 28.54 18.12 -10.92
CA ILE A 80 27.98 19.33 -11.53
C ILE A 80 27.72 19.05 -13.00
N GLU A 81 26.55 19.42 -13.49
CA GLU A 81 26.16 19.35 -14.89
C GLU A 81 25.93 20.77 -15.44
N LEU A 82 26.55 21.05 -16.58
CA LEU A 82 26.26 22.20 -17.44
C LEU A 82 25.61 21.66 -18.73
N SER A 83 24.51 22.25 -19.18
CA SER A 83 23.80 21.83 -20.40
C SER A 83 23.29 23.03 -21.17
N ALA A 84 23.53 23.09 -22.48
CA ALA A 84 22.99 24.13 -23.37
C ALA A 84 22.58 23.56 -24.75
N GLN A 85 22.11 22.32 -24.78
CA GLN A 85 21.74 21.60 -26.00
C GLN A 85 20.59 22.22 -26.79
N GLY A 86 19.63 22.80 -26.08
CA GLY A 86 18.51 23.53 -26.69
C GLY A 86 18.79 25.02 -26.90
N ASN A 87 19.95 25.55 -26.49
CA ASN A 87 20.20 26.99 -26.54
C ASN A 87 21.67 27.32 -26.82
N GLU A 88 22.00 27.42 -28.11
CA GLU A 88 23.35 27.75 -28.59
C GLU A 88 23.86 29.11 -28.09
N GLN A 89 22.98 30.08 -27.83
CA GLN A 89 23.38 31.42 -27.34
C GLN A 89 24.00 31.38 -25.94
N VAL A 90 23.71 30.34 -25.16
CA VAL A 90 24.23 30.17 -23.78
C VAL A 90 25.55 29.40 -23.77
N VAL A 91 25.92 28.73 -24.87
CA VAL A 91 27.13 27.90 -24.97
C VAL A 91 28.42 28.66 -24.62
N PRO A 92 28.70 29.85 -25.21
CA PRO A 92 29.95 30.57 -24.91
C PRO A 92 30.09 30.92 -23.42
N PHE A 93 28.97 31.20 -22.75
CA PHE A 93 28.95 31.47 -21.32
C PHE A 93 29.26 30.20 -20.51
N LEU A 94 28.63 29.07 -20.82
CA LEU A 94 28.88 27.82 -20.09
C LEU A 94 30.30 27.27 -20.32
N GLU A 95 30.91 27.51 -21.48
CA GLU A 95 32.33 27.19 -21.71
C GLU A 95 33.25 27.95 -20.75
N LYS A 96 32.95 29.23 -20.47
CA LYS A 96 33.68 30.01 -19.48
C LYS A 96 33.40 29.53 -18.06
N VAL A 97 32.15 29.17 -17.75
CA VAL A 97 31.80 28.54 -16.47
C VAL A 97 32.58 27.25 -16.24
N ALA A 98 32.70 26.38 -17.24
CA ALA A 98 33.46 25.13 -17.15
C ALA A 98 34.95 25.37 -16.88
N LYS A 99 35.50 26.53 -17.29
CA LYS A 99 36.89 26.93 -17.06
C LYS A 99 37.14 27.56 -15.68
N LEU A 100 36.10 27.88 -14.90
CA LEU A 100 36.24 28.44 -13.55
C LEU A 100 36.85 27.46 -12.53
N GLU A 101 36.79 26.16 -12.84
CA GLU A 101 37.27 25.06 -12.01
C GLU A 101 37.92 23.98 -12.86
N LYS A 102 38.92 23.28 -12.33
CA LYS A 102 39.51 22.12 -13.00
C LYS A 102 38.58 20.91 -12.93
N GLY A 103 38.69 19.99 -13.89
CA GLY A 103 38.02 18.69 -13.85
C GLY A 103 36.59 18.67 -14.37
N PHE A 104 36.22 19.64 -15.22
CA PHE A 104 35.06 19.49 -16.10
C PHE A 104 35.47 18.71 -17.35
N ASP A 105 34.73 17.64 -17.63
CA ASP A 105 34.84 16.85 -18.86
C ASP A 105 33.77 17.29 -19.85
N HIS A 106 34.11 17.27 -21.15
CA HIS A 106 33.22 17.59 -22.26
C HIS A 106 33.08 16.38 -23.19
N PRO A 107 32.17 15.43 -22.90
CA PRO A 107 32.09 14.20 -23.67
C PRO A 107 31.40 14.42 -25.03
N GLY A 108 32.15 14.27 -26.10
CA GLY A 108 31.65 14.25 -27.49
C GLY A 108 31.37 15.63 -28.08
N THR A 109 30.42 15.71 -29.00
CA THR A 109 30.02 16.94 -29.72
C THR A 109 28.85 17.68 -29.07
N LYS A 110 28.44 17.21 -27.89
CA LYS A 110 27.29 17.71 -27.16
C LYS A 110 27.69 18.95 -26.36
N HIS A 111 26.92 20.04 -26.41
CA HIS A 111 27.01 21.19 -25.49
C HIS A 111 26.63 20.83 -24.03
N LYS A 112 27.38 19.90 -23.41
CA LYS A 112 27.28 19.49 -22.01
C LYS A 112 28.66 19.35 -21.39
N TRP A 113 28.77 19.68 -20.11
CA TRP A 113 30.00 19.54 -19.34
C TRP A 113 29.69 18.95 -17.97
N PHE A 114 30.57 18.08 -17.48
CA PHE A 114 30.35 17.37 -16.23
C PHE A 114 31.58 17.46 -15.34
N LYS A 115 31.39 17.75 -14.06
CA LYS A 115 32.45 17.64 -13.05
C LYS A 115 32.02 16.62 -12.00
N ALA A 116 32.56 15.41 -12.10
CA ALA A 116 32.29 14.34 -11.14
C ALA A 116 33.03 14.58 -9.82
N PHE A 117 32.39 14.21 -8.71
CA PHE A 117 33.04 14.19 -7.41
C PHE A 117 33.33 12.76 -6.94
N PRO A 118 34.42 12.54 -6.19
CA PRO A 118 34.65 11.28 -5.50
C PRO A 118 33.64 11.10 -4.35
N GLY A 119 33.46 9.84 -3.93
CA GLY A 119 32.68 9.50 -2.75
C GLY A 119 31.21 9.18 -3.03
N LYS A 120 30.81 7.96 -2.66
CA LYS A 120 29.41 7.47 -2.72
C LYS A 120 28.90 7.02 -1.35
N ASN A 121 29.76 7.03 -0.33
CA ASN A 121 29.44 6.49 0.98
C ASN A 121 28.84 7.57 1.90
N ASN A 122 28.03 7.17 2.87
CA ASN A 122 27.63 7.99 4.03
C ASN A 122 27.29 9.48 3.73
N ASP A 123 26.41 9.72 2.75
CA ASP A 123 25.94 11.05 2.31
C ASP A 123 27.06 12.05 1.92
N GLU A 124 28.21 11.57 1.43
CA GLU A 124 29.31 12.41 0.94
C GLU A 124 28.90 13.44 -0.13
N TYR A 125 27.85 13.17 -0.91
CA TYR A 125 27.27 14.13 -1.86
C TYR A 125 26.84 15.45 -1.19
N LEU A 126 26.52 15.47 0.12
CA LEU A 126 26.22 16.72 0.83
C LEU A 126 27.46 17.60 1.02
N LYS A 127 28.64 16.99 1.20
CA LYS A 127 29.92 17.73 1.23
C LYS A 127 30.24 18.30 -0.16
N ASN A 128 30.01 17.52 -1.20
CA ASN A 128 30.17 17.96 -2.59
C ASN A 128 29.17 19.07 -2.94
N PHE A 129 27.96 19.01 -2.39
CA PHE A 129 26.94 20.05 -2.54
C PHE A 129 27.33 21.33 -1.78
N ASP A 130 27.96 21.21 -0.61
CA ASP A 130 28.56 22.36 0.09
C ASP A 130 29.65 23.04 -0.75
N TYR A 131 30.48 22.27 -1.48
CA TYR A 131 31.43 22.84 -2.44
C TYR A 131 30.70 23.59 -3.57
N PHE A 132 29.62 23.00 -4.12
CA PHE A 132 28.82 23.65 -5.16
C PHE A 132 28.24 24.99 -4.70
N ILE A 133 27.76 25.08 -3.46
CA ILE A 133 27.20 26.30 -2.88
C ILE A 133 28.28 27.32 -2.51
N LYS A 134 29.37 26.88 -1.85
CA LYS A 134 30.33 27.82 -1.22
C LYS A 134 31.48 28.22 -2.14
N ILE A 135 31.86 27.36 -3.07
CA ILE A 135 33.04 27.58 -3.92
C ILE A 135 32.61 27.85 -5.36
N PHE A 136 31.79 26.98 -5.94
CA PHE A 136 31.42 27.09 -7.34
C PHE A 136 30.42 28.24 -7.59
N LYS A 137 29.36 28.33 -6.77
CA LYS A 137 28.31 29.34 -6.94
C LYS A 137 28.83 30.79 -6.95
N PRO A 138 29.69 31.24 -6.01
CA PRO A 138 30.18 32.63 -6.03
C PRO A 138 30.95 32.99 -7.32
N LYS A 139 31.69 32.03 -7.90
CA LYS A 139 32.42 32.24 -9.16
C LYS A 139 31.47 32.43 -10.34
N VAL A 140 30.42 31.60 -10.43
CA VAL A 140 29.38 31.72 -11.45
C VAL A 140 28.59 33.02 -11.28
N ASP A 141 28.24 33.37 -10.03
CA ASP A 141 27.54 34.61 -9.71
C ASP A 141 28.32 35.85 -10.16
N HIS A 142 29.64 35.86 -9.94
CA HIS A 142 30.51 36.94 -10.40
C HIS A 142 30.59 37.00 -11.93
N LEU A 143 30.67 35.86 -12.61
CA LEU A 143 30.68 35.82 -14.07
C LEU A 143 29.35 36.30 -14.68
N LEU A 144 28.21 35.98 -14.05
CA LEU A 144 26.90 36.49 -14.45
C LEU A 144 26.80 38.01 -14.34
N GLU A 145 27.41 38.62 -13.32
CA GLU A 145 27.43 40.07 -13.15
C GLU A 145 28.24 40.77 -14.26
N ILE A 146 29.33 40.16 -14.70
CA ILE A 146 30.20 40.71 -15.75
C ILE A 146 29.58 40.55 -17.13
N GLU A 147 29.08 39.34 -17.45
CA GLU A 147 28.74 39.00 -18.84
C GLU A 147 27.26 39.17 -19.17
N ASN A 148 26.36 39.15 -18.17
CA ASN A 148 24.91 39.23 -18.34
C ASN A 148 24.37 38.42 -19.55
N PRO A 149 24.70 37.12 -19.63
CA PRO A 149 24.34 36.28 -20.77
C PRO A 149 22.82 36.15 -20.97
N PRO A 150 22.34 35.97 -22.21
CA PRO A 150 20.92 35.80 -22.48
C PRO A 150 20.38 34.50 -21.86
N GLY A 151 19.23 34.58 -21.19
CA GLY A 151 18.47 33.40 -20.73
C GLY A 151 18.94 32.75 -19.42
N ILE A 152 20.08 33.13 -18.86
CA ILE A 152 20.56 32.67 -17.55
C ILE A 152 20.80 33.87 -16.61
N SER A 153 20.36 33.75 -15.35
CA SER A 153 20.47 34.83 -14.36
C SER A 153 20.39 34.29 -12.94
N LYS A 154 20.74 35.11 -11.94
CA LYS A 154 20.47 34.81 -10.54
C LYS A 154 18.96 34.69 -10.31
N VAL A 155 18.57 33.83 -9.37
CA VAL A 155 17.16 33.75 -8.93
C VAL A 155 16.81 35.07 -8.23
N SER A 156 15.69 35.70 -8.59
CA SER A 156 15.23 36.90 -7.88
C SER A 156 14.40 36.55 -6.64
N ASP A 157 14.29 37.48 -5.69
CA ASP A 157 13.43 37.30 -4.52
C ASP A 157 11.99 37.00 -4.90
N ALA A 158 11.44 37.69 -5.90
CA ALA A 158 10.08 37.44 -6.38
C ALA A 158 9.90 35.99 -6.88
N GLN A 159 10.90 35.43 -7.56
CA GLN A 159 10.87 34.03 -8.01
C GLN A 159 11.04 33.06 -6.84
N PHE A 160 11.93 33.38 -5.91
CA PHE A 160 12.15 32.55 -4.73
C PHE A 160 10.92 32.52 -3.81
N GLN A 161 10.24 33.65 -3.62
CA GLN A 161 8.96 33.71 -2.92
C GLN A 161 7.92 32.82 -3.62
N LYS A 162 7.81 32.93 -4.95
CA LYS A 162 6.84 32.15 -5.73
C LYS A 162 7.07 30.63 -5.69
N PHE A 163 8.33 30.18 -5.68
CA PHE A 163 8.67 28.76 -5.81
C PHE A 163 9.41 28.18 -4.61
N GLY A 164 10.48 28.83 -4.17
CA GLY A 164 11.31 28.44 -3.02
C GLY A 164 10.53 28.37 -1.71
N ILE A 165 9.98 29.50 -1.28
CA ILE A 165 9.19 29.59 -0.04
C ILE A 165 7.98 28.66 -0.09
N LYS A 166 7.25 28.66 -1.22
CA LYS A 166 6.11 27.75 -1.43
C LYS A 166 6.46 26.26 -1.21
N VAL A 167 7.63 25.82 -1.69
CA VAL A 167 8.10 24.43 -1.50
C VAL A 167 8.50 24.17 -0.05
N ILE A 168 9.18 25.12 0.61
CA ILE A 168 9.52 25.01 2.03
C ILE A 168 8.25 24.91 2.89
N GLU A 169 7.24 25.74 2.62
CA GLU A 169 5.94 25.72 3.30
C GLU A 169 5.18 24.42 3.05
N LEU A 170 5.15 23.94 1.80
CA LEU A 170 4.54 22.65 1.46
C LEU A 170 5.23 21.51 2.22
N ARG A 171 6.56 21.48 2.21
CA ARG A 171 7.36 20.50 2.95
C ARG A 171 7.06 20.54 4.45
N ASN A 172 7.02 21.72 5.06
CA ASN A 172 6.71 21.88 6.48
C ASN A 172 5.30 21.40 6.82
N ARG A 173 4.32 21.67 5.96
CA ARG A 173 2.96 21.14 6.11
C ARG A 173 2.93 19.61 6.06
N GLN A 174 3.67 18.98 5.14
CA GLN A 174 3.79 17.52 5.08
C GLN A 174 4.45 16.93 6.34
N VAL A 175 5.49 17.57 6.88
CA VAL A 175 6.09 17.16 8.17
C VAL A 175 5.06 17.21 9.28
N LEU A 176 4.32 18.32 9.38
CA LEU A 176 3.31 18.51 10.43
C LEU A 176 2.17 17.50 10.29
N PHE A 177 1.72 17.26 9.07
CA PHE A 177 0.73 16.24 8.75
C PHE A 177 1.19 14.86 9.21
N GLY A 178 2.42 14.44 8.87
CA GLY A 178 2.99 13.16 9.28
C GLY A 178 3.36 13.06 10.76
N LYS A 179 3.38 14.17 11.52
CA LYS A 179 3.49 14.15 12.98
C LYS A 179 2.20 13.69 13.64
N LYS A 180 1.03 14.11 13.12
CA LYS A 180 -0.29 13.73 13.62
C LYS A 180 -0.82 12.44 12.98
N ASN A 181 -0.60 12.26 11.67
CA ASN A 181 -1.07 11.11 10.92
C ASN A 181 0.06 10.11 10.78
N LYS A 182 -0.17 8.90 11.26
CA LYS A 182 0.79 7.81 11.31
C LYS A 182 0.25 6.62 10.54
N ILE A 183 1.15 5.76 10.09
CA ILE A 183 0.81 4.47 9.51
C ILE A 183 1.65 3.38 10.15
N THR A 184 1.06 2.22 10.41
CA THR A 184 1.80 1.09 10.97
C THR A 184 1.18 -0.25 10.62
N ARG A 185 2.01 -1.28 10.69
CA ARG A 185 1.66 -2.65 10.37
C ARG A 185 0.94 -3.31 11.55
N LEU A 186 -0.05 -4.13 11.25
CA LEU A 186 -0.66 -5.12 12.14
C LEU A 186 -0.22 -6.54 11.76
N SER A 187 -0.27 -7.45 12.73
CA SER A 187 -0.23 -8.89 12.45
C SER A 187 -1.41 -9.29 11.57
N TRP A 188 -1.19 -10.26 10.68
CA TRP A 188 -2.26 -10.76 9.82
C TRP A 188 -3.38 -11.39 10.65
N ASN A 189 -4.62 -11.08 10.29
CA ASN A 189 -5.78 -11.59 10.98
C ASN A 189 -6.97 -11.72 10.01
N GLU A 190 -7.63 -12.87 10.04
CA GLU A 190 -8.80 -13.18 9.20
C GLU A 190 -10.14 -12.95 9.94
N ASN A 191 -10.06 -12.59 11.22
CA ASN A 191 -11.19 -12.35 12.13
C ASN A 191 -11.40 -10.84 12.38
N ASN A 192 -11.06 -9.99 11.41
CA ASN A 192 -11.22 -8.54 11.45
C ASN A 192 -10.61 -7.85 12.68
N TRP A 193 -9.53 -8.40 13.23
CA TRP A 193 -8.85 -7.96 14.47
C TRP A 193 -9.80 -7.84 15.67
N GLN A 194 -10.88 -8.63 15.69
CA GLN A 194 -11.77 -8.73 16.85
C GLN A 194 -11.37 -9.89 17.78
N TYR A 195 -10.77 -10.94 17.21
CA TYR A 195 -10.32 -12.16 17.88
C TYR A 195 -9.09 -12.72 17.15
N PRO A 196 -8.24 -13.55 17.79
CA PRO A 196 -7.11 -14.17 17.12
C PRO A 196 -7.55 -15.09 15.98
N SER A 197 -6.77 -15.17 14.90
CA SER A 197 -7.02 -16.05 13.74
C SER A 197 -6.08 -17.25 13.67
N GLY A 198 -5.25 -17.44 14.70
CA GLY A 198 -4.22 -18.49 14.72
C GLY A 198 -3.21 -18.31 13.59
N TRP A 199 -2.56 -19.40 13.21
CA TRP A 199 -1.43 -19.43 12.28
C TRP A 199 -1.78 -19.05 10.83
N MET A 200 -3.06 -19.14 10.43
CA MET A 200 -3.47 -18.96 9.04
C MET A 200 -3.13 -17.54 8.54
N GLY A 201 -2.48 -17.48 7.37
CA GLY A 201 -2.07 -16.24 6.70
C GLY A 201 -0.94 -15.44 7.37
N LYS A 202 -0.47 -15.85 8.57
CA LYS A 202 0.68 -15.25 9.25
C LYS A 202 2.01 -15.76 8.70
N SER A 203 3.12 -15.16 9.15
CA SER A 203 4.47 -15.58 8.76
C SER A 203 4.78 -17.01 9.19
N ALA A 204 5.25 -17.85 8.27
CA ALA A 204 5.78 -19.19 8.57
C ALA A 204 7.20 -19.17 9.17
N ASN A 205 7.79 -17.99 9.37
CA ASN A 205 9.14 -17.87 9.91
C ASN A 205 9.10 -17.94 11.45
N PRO A 206 9.67 -18.98 12.09
CA PRO A 206 9.63 -19.17 13.53
C PRO A 206 10.47 -18.14 14.31
N LYS A 207 11.22 -17.27 13.62
CA LYS A 207 11.92 -16.13 14.24
C LYS A 207 11.03 -14.89 14.39
N THR A 208 9.85 -14.88 13.79
CA THR A 208 8.86 -13.81 13.97
C THR A 208 7.97 -14.14 15.16
N HIS A 209 7.46 -13.13 15.86
CA HIS A 209 6.58 -13.34 17.02
C HIS A 209 5.34 -14.18 16.64
N GLU A 210 4.64 -13.75 15.59
CA GLU A 210 3.43 -14.40 15.13
C GLU A 210 3.70 -15.80 14.55
N GLY A 211 4.86 -16.03 13.92
CA GLY A 211 5.30 -17.34 13.44
C GLY A 211 5.91 -18.24 14.52
N GLN A 212 6.13 -17.73 15.73
CA GLN A 212 6.58 -18.51 16.89
C GLN A 212 5.41 -18.88 17.81
N TYR A 213 4.43 -17.98 17.96
CA TYR A 213 3.37 -18.11 18.97
C TYR A 213 1.97 -18.26 18.38
N GLY A 214 1.80 -18.06 17.07
CA GLY A 214 0.51 -18.21 16.39
C GLY A 214 -0.43 -17.03 16.55
N PHE A 215 -0.01 -15.96 17.23
CA PHE A 215 -0.80 -14.75 17.40
C PHE A 215 0.06 -13.47 17.44
N GLY A 216 -0.57 -12.34 17.18
CA GLY A 216 -0.09 -10.99 17.51
C GLY A 216 -0.98 -10.34 18.57
N TYR A 217 -0.41 -9.45 19.38
CA TYR A 217 -1.18 -8.75 20.43
C TYR A 217 -2.23 -7.78 19.87
N GLU A 218 -2.08 -7.37 18.61
CA GLU A 218 -3.03 -6.52 17.91
C GLU A 218 -4.32 -7.22 17.47
N GLU A 219 -4.45 -8.54 17.65
CA GLU A 219 -5.58 -9.30 17.11
C GLU A 219 -6.93 -9.06 17.82
N TRP A 220 -6.93 -8.30 18.93
CA TRP A 220 -8.14 -7.80 19.59
C TRP A 220 -8.34 -6.29 19.43
N LEU A 221 -7.59 -5.63 18.54
CA LEU A 221 -7.59 -4.17 18.38
C LEU A 221 -8.99 -3.60 18.05
N PHE A 222 -9.88 -4.39 17.46
CA PHE A 222 -11.25 -4.01 17.14
C PHE A 222 -12.31 -4.75 17.97
N ASP A 223 -11.95 -5.33 19.11
CA ASP A 223 -12.94 -5.90 20.05
C ASP A 223 -13.84 -4.79 20.62
N ARG A 224 -15.10 -4.79 20.16
CA ARG A 224 -16.11 -3.77 20.52
C ARG A 224 -16.79 -4.03 21.86
N THR A 225 -16.53 -5.16 22.50
CA THR A 225 -17.23 -5.60 23.72
C THR A 225 -16.58 -5.10 25.01
N LYS A 226 -15.28 -4.77 24.95
CA LYS A 226 -14.47 -4.43 26.13
C LYS A 226 -14.19 -2.94 26.21
N LEU A 227 -15.04 -2.24 26.97
CA LEU A 227 -14.94 -0.80 27.20
C LEU A 227 -14.73 -0.47 28.67
N ILE A 228 -13.84 0.49 28.92
CA ILE A 228 -13.56 1.06 30.23
C ILE A 228 -13.77 2.57 30.12
N LYS A 229 -14.79 3.09 30.81
CA LYS A 229 -15.16 4.53 30.77
C LYS A 229 -15.32 5.07 29.33
N GLY A 230 -15.88 4.24 28.43
CA GLY A 230 -16.11 4.60 27.03
C GLY A 230 -14.89 4.49 26.11
N TYR A 231 -13.74 4.05 26.61
CA TYR A 231 -12.54 3.77 25.82
C TYR A 231 -12.34 2.28 25.62
N HIS A 232 -11.92 1.90 24.41
CA HIS A 232 -11.29 0.62 24.12
C HIS A 232 -9.79 0.74 24.34
N TYR A 233 -9.19 -0.32 24.86
CA TYR A 233 -7.75 -0.42 25.13
C TYR A 233 -7.19 -1.59 24.34
N GLY A 234 -6.12 -1.32 23.58
CA GLY A 234 -5.52 -2.30 22.69
C GLY A 234 -4.01 -2.18 22.64
N PHE A 235 -3.43 -2.99 21.76
CA PHE A 235 -2.01 -3.00 21.48
C PHE A 235 -1.77 -2.73 20.00
N ILE A 236 -0.72 -1.97 19.71
CA ILE A 236 -0.17 -1.76 18.36
C ILE A 236 1.36 -1.86 18.46
N GLN A 237 1.99 -2.86 17.85
CA GLN A 237 3.45 -3.07 17.97
C GLN A 237 4.25 -1.86 17.50
N GLY A 238 3.77 -1.15 16.46
CA GLY A 238 4.40 0.08 15.98
C GLY A 238 4.45 1.21 17.01
N MET A 239 3.53 1.24 17.98
CA MET A 239 3.50 2.20 19.08
C MET A 239 4.33 1.77 20.29
N GLN A 240 4.89 0.55 20.28
CA GLN A 240 5.67 0.05 21.40
C GLN A 240 7.00 0.81 21.52
N SER A 241 7.28 1.35 22.71
CA SER A 241 8.50 2.11 22.97
C SER A 241 9.05 1.85 24.37
N LYS A 242 10.35 1.52 24.44
CA LYS A 242 11.05 1.33 25.73
C LYS A 242 11.02 2.57 26.62
N ASN A 243 11.04 3.76 26.01
CA ASN A 243 11.09 5.05 26.72
C ASN A 243 9.71 5.74 26.78
N GLN A 244 8.62 5.02 26.49
CA GLN A 244 7.24 5.53 26.53
C GLN A 244 7.04 6.84 25.73
N ILE A 245 7.77 7.02 24.61
CA ILE A 245 7.76 8.29 23.85
C ILE A 245 6.39 8.63 23.24
N HIS A 246 5.46 7.68 23.22
CA HIS A 246 4.11 7.84 22.69
C HIS A 246 3.05 8.05 23.79
N ALA A 247 3.41 7.86 25.06
CA ALA A 247 2.47 8.05 26.17
C ALA A 247 1.92 9.49 26.17
N GLY A 248 0.60 9.60 26.28
CA GLY A 248 -0.15 10.86 26.25
C GLY A 248 -0.33 11.47 24.86
N LYS A 249 0.45 11.06 23.84
CA LYS A 249 0.37 11.61 22.48
C LYS A 249 -0.82 11.05 21.72
N ILE A 250 -1.41 11.88 20.87
CA ILE A 250 -2.61 11.57 20.08
C ILE A 250 -2.23 11.55 18.60
N TYR A 251 -2.65 10.50 17.89
CA TYR A 251 -2.41 10.30 16.46
C TYR A 251 -3.68 9.87 15.73
N ASN A 252 -3.75 10.16 14.43
CA ASN A 252 -4.57 9.36 13.52
C ASN A 252 -3.69 8.19 13.04
N VAL A 253 -4.06 6.96 13.36
CA VAL A 253 -3.24 5.78 13.08
C VAL A 253 -3.88 4.99 11.95
N HIS A 254 -3.29 5.12 10.77
CA HIS A 254 -3.56 4.28 9.61
C HIS A 254 -2.94 2.89 9.82
N LEU A 255 -3.64 1.86 9.39
CA LEU A 255 -3.32 0.47 9.67
C LEU A 255 -3.25 -0.30 8.37
N TYR A 256 -2.21 -1.12 8.23
CA TYR A 256 -2.07 -2.08 7.13
C TYR A 256 -1.61 -3.42 7.68
N ALA A 257 -1.88 -4.50 6.96
CA ALA A 257 -1.45 -5.86 7.30
C ALA A 257 -0.71 -6.48 6.13
N GLN A 258 0.07 -7.54 6.40
CA GLN A 258 0.76 -8.30 5.36
C GLN A 258 0.38 -9.77 5.51
N ASN A 259 -0.06 -10.39 4.41
CA ASN A 259 -0.33 -11.83 4.40
C ASN A 259 0.96 -12.65 4.22
N SER A 260 0.83 -13.97 4.26
CA SER A 260 1.94 -14.92 4.05
C SER A 260 2.55 -14.85 2.64
N SER A 261 1.79 -14.40 1.63
CA SER A 261 2.26 -14.14 0.26
C SER A 261 3.05 -12.83 0.11
N ARG A 262 3.22 -12.07 1.20
CA ARG A 262 3.89 -10.76 1.26
C ARG A 262 3.14 -9.61 0.59
N ASN A 263 1.87 -9.80 0.22
CA ASN A 263 0.99 -8.71 -0.21
C ASN A 263 0.59 -7.85 0.99
N TYR A 264 0.54 -6.55 0.79
CA TYR A 264 0.12 -5.58 1.81
C TYR A 264 -1.33 -5.18 1.60
N TYR A 265 -2.07 -5.02 2.68
CA TYR A 265 -3.49 -4.66 2.65
C TYR A 265 -3.77 -3.50 3.59
N TYR A 266 -4.47 -2.49 3.09
CA TYR A 266 -4.97 -1.40 3.92
C TYR A 266 -6.17 -1.87 4.74
N VAL A 267 -6.08 -1.69 6.06
CA VAL A 267 -7.09 -2.15 7.02
C VAL A 267 -8.06 -1.01 7.38
N GLY A 268 -7.52 0.18 7.62
CA GLY A 268 -8.32 1.32 8.05
C GLY A 268 -7.53 2.39 8.79
N CYS A 269 -8.25 3.24 9.51
CA CYS A 269 -7.69 4.31 10.34
C CYS A 269 -8.38 4.35 11.71
N ILE A 270 -7.61 4.56 12.77
CA ILE A 270 -8.15 4.93 14.09
C ILE A 270 -7.85 6.41 14.32
N ARG A 271 -8.89 7.24 14.35
CA ARG A 271 -8.79 8.68 14.65
C ARG A 271 -8.53 8.90 16.14
N ASP A 272 -7.76 9.95 16.43
CA ASP A 272 -7.47 10.39 17.81
C ASP A 272 -7.07 9.25 18.77
N ALA A 273 -6.29 8.28 18.28
CA ALA A 273 -5.74 7.20 19.07
C ALA A 273 -4.67 7.76 20.01
N GLN A 274 -4.82 7.53 21.31
CA GLN A 274 -3.92 8.04 22.33
C GLN A 274 -3.00 6.93 22.84
N GLY A 275 -1.69 7.16 22.80
CA GLY A 275 -0.73 6.27 23.45
C GLY A 275 -0.88 6.34 24.98
N ILE A 276 -0.84 5.19 25.64
CA ILE A 276 -0.96 5.12 27.11
C ILE A 276 0.40 4.86 27.77
N SER A 277 0.48 5.12 29.07
CA SER A 277 1.68 4.81 29.85
C SER A 277 1.68 3.35 30.33
N ASN A 278 2.86 2.85 30.73
CA ASN A 278 3.00 1.55 31.36
C ASN A 278 2.18 1.46 32.67
N ALA A 279 2.07 2.56 33.42
CA ALA A 279 1.26 2.61 34.64
C ALA A 279 -0.23 2.43 34.33
N GLU A 280 -0.74 3.16 33.33
CA GLU A 280 -2.12 3.02 32.86
C GLU A 280 -2.40 1.61 32.32
N SER A 281 -1.43 1.01 31.60
CA SER A 281 -1.54 -0.38 31.12
C SER A 281 -1.72 -1.38 32.26
N LYS A 282 -0.98 -1.21 33.38
CA LYS A 282 -1.15 -2.04 34.59
C LYS A 282 -2.53 -1.88 35.23
N GLU A 283 -3.04 -0.66 35.31
CA GLU A 283 -4.38 -0.38 35.85
C GLU A 283 -5.46 -1.05 34.99
N VAL A 284 -5.35 -0.92 33.67
CA VAL A 284 -6.28 -1.54 32.70
C VAL A 284 -6.21 -3.06 32.78
N TYR A 285 -5.01 -3.63 32.91
CA TYR A 285 -4.81 -5.07 33.09
C TYR A 285 -5.57 -5.59 34.32
N GLN A 286 -5.50 -4.90 35.45
CA GLN A 286 -6.25 -5.27 36.67
C GLN A 286 -7.76 -5.26 36.44
N ILE A 287 -8.27 -4.31 35.68
CA ILE A 287 -9.70 -4.26 35.31
C ILE A 287 -10.06 -5.44 34.41
N TYR A 288 -9.24 -5.75 33.39
CA TYR A 288 -9.45 -6.91 32.51
C TYR A 288 -9.42 -8.23 33.29
N GLN A 289 -8.53 -8.34 34.29
CA GLN A 289 -8.47 -9.50 35.17
C GLN A 289 -9.74 -9.62 36.02
N ALA A 290 -10.16 -8.54 36.69
CA ALA A 290 -11.33 -8.53 37.57
C ALA A 290 -12.65 -8.83 36.81
N LYS A 291 -12.72 -8.46 35.53
CA LYS A 291 -13.87 -8.74 34.66
C LYS A 291 -13.83 -10.11 33.97
N GLY A 292 -12.77 -10.90 34.15
CA GLY A 292 -12.59 -12.19 33.48
C GLY A 292 -12.19 -12.10 32.00
N TRP A 293 -11.97 -10.90 31.48
CA TRP A 293 -11.66 -10.66 30.07
C TRP A 293 -10.30 -11.22 29.64
N LEU A 294 -9.31 -11.27 30.54
CA LEU A 294 -8.04 -11.95 30.24
C LEU A 294 -8.24 -13.46 30.00
N SER A 295 -9.13 -14.08 30.78
CA SER A 295 -9.47 -15.50 30.60
C SER A 295 -10.23 -15.75 29.30
N GLU A 296 -11.12 -14.84 28.90
CA GLU A 296 -11.76 -14.89 27.58
C GLU A 296 -10.75 -14.79 26.44
N MET A 297 -9.79 -13.85 26.53
CA MET A 297 -8.72 -13.73 25.54
C MET A 297 -7.87 -15.01 25.45
N ALA A 298 -7.48 -15.58 26.59
CA ALA A 298 -6.75 -16.85 26.63
C ALA A 298 -7.53 -18.01 26.00
N LYS A 299 -8.84 -18.12 26.26
CA LYS A 299 -9.71 -19.13 25.61
C LYS A 299 -9.82 -18.92 24.11
N SER A 300 -9.84 -17.67 23.64
CA SER A 300 -9.87 -17.40 22.20
C SER A 300 -8.58 -17.83 21.50
N LEU A 301 -7.43 -17.76 22.18
CA LEU A 301 -6.15 -18.30 21.69
C LEU A 301 -6.14 -19.83 21.67
N GLU A 302 -6.68 -20.47 22.71
CA GLU A 302 -6.83 -21.93 22.78
C GLU A 302 -7.66 -22.47 21.61
N HIS A 303 -8.76 -21.79 21.26
CA HIS A 303 -9.64 -22.16 20.15
C HIS A 303 -8.94 -22.17 18.77
N VAL A 304 -7.89 -21.37 18.60
CA VAL A 304 -7.11 -21.28 17.36
C VAL A 304 -5.73 -21.92 17.49
N GLU A 305 -5.53 -22.73 18.54
CA GLU A 305 -4.29 -23.47 18.81
C GLU A 305 -3.03 -22.59 18.85
N ALA A 306 -3.17 -21.37 19.38
CA ALA A 306 -2.07 -20.44 19.59
C ALA A 306 -1.47 -20.59 21.00
N ASP A 307 -0.28 -20.03 21.24
CA ASP A 307 0.47 -20.21 22.48
C ASP A 307 -0.10 -19.38 23.66
N VAL A 308 -1.05 -20.00 24.38
CA VAL A 308 -1.66 -19.43 25.60
C VAL A 308 -0.62 -19.24 26.72
N ALA A 309 0.40 -20.10 26.81
CA ALA A 309 1.42 -20.00 27.85
C ALA A 309 2.30 -18.76 27.66
N HIS A 310 2.58 -18.38 26.41
CA HIS A 310 3.24 -17.13 26.10
C HIS A 310 2.40 -15.92 26.48
N PHE A 311 1.11 -15.91 26.11
CA PHE A 311 0.18 -14.84 26.48
C PHE A 311 0.07 -14.65 28.00
N ASN A 312 0.01 -15.74 28.76
CA ASN A 312 -0.06 -15.68 30.22
C ASN A 312 1.23 -15.15 30.89
N LYS A 313 2.36 -15.14 30.17
CA LYS A 313 3.64 -14.57 30.63
C LYS A 313 3.77 -13.08 30.30
N THR A 314 2.84 -12.50 29.55
CA THR A 314 2.87 -11.08 29.18
C THR A 314 2.80 -10.22 30.43
N LYS A 315 3.76 -9.29 30.56
CA LYS A 315 3.79 -8.38 31.70
C LYS A 315 2.64 -7.37 31.58
N PRO A 316 1.93 -7.05 32.69
CA PRO A 316 0.80 -6.12 32.67
C PRO A 316 1.10 -4.77 32.02
N GLU A 317 2.31 -4.23 32.18
CA GLU A 317 2.72 -2.97 31.54
C GLU A 317 2.80 -2.98 30.01
N PHE A 318 2.78 -4.15 29.38
CA PHE A 318 3.00 -4.30 27.93
C PHE A 318 1.79 -4.86 27.18
N LEU A 319 0.70 -5.20 27.87
CA LEU A 319 -0.49 -5.75 27.22
C LEU A 319 -1.25 -4.68 26.42
N PHE A 320 -1.25 -3.44 26.89
CA PHE A 320 -1.90 -2.31 26.23
C PHE A 320 -0.93 -1.16 26.03
N ASN A 321 -0.99 -0.50 24.87
CA ASN A 321 -0.19 0.69 24.58
C ASN A 321 -0.96 1.80 23.85
N VAL A 322 -2.24 1.58 23.55
CA VAL A 322 -3.12 2.57 22.92
C VAL A 322 -4.54 2.49 23.48
N ARG A 323 -5.23 3.63 23.51
CA ARG A 323 -6.67 3.73 23.77
C ARG A 323 -7.37 4.64 22.77
N PHE A 324 -8.63 4.35 22.48
CA PHE A 324 -9.48 5.15 21.57
C PHE A 324 -10.96 4.85 21.80
N LYS A 325 -11.84 5.67 21.22
CA LYS A 325 -13.29 5.43 21.22
C LYS A 325 -13.69 4.64 19.98
N LEU A 326 -14.70 3.78 20.09
CA LEU A 326 -15.13 2.94 18.96
C LEU A 326 -15.60 3.75 17.74
N HIS A 327 -16.22 4.91 17.95
CA HIS A 327 -16.68 5.80 16.87
C HIS A 327 -15.53 6.49 16.10
N ASN A 328 -14.27 6.33 16.55
CA ASN A 328 -13.09 6.82 15.85
C ASN A 328 -12.49 5.77 14.89
N ILE A 329 -13.05 4.56 14.83
CA ILE A 329 -12.58 3.50 13.93
C ILE A 329 -13.20 3.72 12.54
N GLU A 330 -12.34 3.95 11.55
CA GLU A 330 -12.65 4.00 10.13
C GLU A 330 -12.07 2.73 9.47
N GLN A 331 -12.79 1.60 9.59
CA GLN A 331 -12.38 0.32 8.99
C GLN A 331 -13.05 0.16 7.62
N LYS A 332 -12.30 -0.35 6.64
CA LYS A 332 -12.87 -0.72 5.32
C LYS A 332 -13.66 -2.03 5.45
N ALA A 333 -14.76 -2.15 4.70
CA ALA A 333 -15.55 -3.38 4.68
C ALA A 333 -14.77 -4.55 4.04
N GLU A 334 -13.99 -4.26 2.99
CA GLU A 334 -13.00 -5.16 2.42
C GLU A 334 -11.60 -4.58 2.53
N MET A 335 -10.61 -5.44 2.76
CA MET A 335 -9.21 -5.05 2.73
C MET A 335 -8.79 -4.68 1.29
N GLU A 336 -8.28 -3.47 1.12
CA GLU A 336 -7.78 -3.00 -0.18
C GLU A 336 -6.30 -3.35 -0.30
N GLU A 337 -5.93 -4.14 -1.30
CA GLU A 337 -4.53 -4.48 -1.55
C GLU A 337 -3.76 -3.21 -1.92
N LEU A 338 -2.58 -3.04 -1.32
CA LEU A 338 -1.67 -1.93 -1.57
C LEU A 338 -0.69 -2.30 -2.69
N ALA A 339 -0.31 -1.32 -3.49
CA ALA A 339 0.72 -1.53 -4.52
C ALA A 339 2.06 -1.96 -3.88
N ASP A 340 2.85 -2.75 -4.64
CA ASP A 340 4.17 -3.22 -4.21
C ASP A 340 5.11 -2.10 -3.74
N ILE A 341 4.92 -0.89 -4.27
CA ILE A 341 5.67 0.30 -3.91
C ILE A 341 4.69 1.38 -3.42
N ASP A 342 4.67 1.59 -2.11
CA ASP A 342 3.92 2.67 -1.46
C ASP A 342 4.87 3.56 -0.64
N ASP A 343 4.83 4.88 -0.86
CA ASP A 343 5.70 5.86 -0.21
C ASP A 343 5.49 5.97 1.32
N ASN A 344 4.36 5.45 1.83
CA ASN A 344 4.06 5.36 3.26
C ASN A 344 4.73 4.14 3.91
N ILE A 345 4.98 3.07 3.14
CA ILE A 345 5.55 1.80 3.63
C ILE A 345 7.02 1.72 3.23
N THR A 346 7.89 2.21 4.11
CA THR A 346 9.34 2.25 3.86
C THR A 346 10.12 1.13 4.54
N THR A 347 9.42 0.22 5.22
CA THR A 347 10.01 -0.91 5.94
C THR A 347 8.98 -2.02 6.17
N ASP A 348 9.44 -3.26 6.15
CA ASP A 348 8.62 -4.44 6.49
C ASP A 348 8.42 -4.60 8.02
N HIS A 349 9.15 -3.82 8.84
CA HIS A 349 9.09 -3.87 10.29
C HIS A 349 7.90 -3.10 10.85
N PHE A 350 7.37 -3.56 11.99
CA PHE A 350 6.36 -2.88 12.79
C PHE A 350 6.90 -1.57 13.37
N LYS A 351 6.79 -0.47 12.61
CA LYS A 351 7.19 0.88 13.01
C LYS A 351 6.03 1.85 12.82
N LEU A 352 5.90 2.84 13.71
CA LEU A 352 4.98 3.95 13.54
C LEU A 352 5.59 5.01 12.60
N LEU A 353 5.27 4.90 11.31
CA LEU A 353 5.79 5.77 10.26
C LEU A 353 4.89 7.01 10.09
N PRO A 354 5.42 8.15 9.61
CA PRO A 354 4.58 9.27 9.19
C PRO A 354 3.74 8.88 7.97
N TYR A 355 2.43 9.13 8.02
CA TYR A 355 1.53 8.97 6.88
C TYR A 355 1.60 10.21 5.97
N ARG A 356 1.58 10.01 4.65
CA ARG A 356 1.75 11.06 3.63
C ARG A 356 0.44 11.53 2.98
N GLY A 357 -0.69 10.90 3.31
CA GLY A 357 -2.03 11.43 2.99
C GLY A 357 -2.84 10.56 2.03
N GLU A 358 -2.18 9.79 1.17
CA GLU A 358 -2.81 8.85 0.23
C GLU A 358 -2.03 7.54 0.23
N TYR A 359 -2.73 6.41 0.20
CA TYR A 359 -2.14 5.11 -0.12
C TYR A 359 -2.41 4.79 -1.59
N VAL A 360 -1.53 4.02 -2.21
CA VAL A 360 -1.69 3.61 -3.61
C VAL A 360 -2.34 2.22 -3.58
N PRO A 361 -3.64 2.09 -3.92
CA PRO A 361 -4.19 0.77 -4.11
C PRO A 361 -3.41 0.06 -5.20
N SER A 362 -3.22 -1.25 -5.04
CA SER A 362 -2.88 -2.10 -6.17
C SER A 362 -3.95 -1.83 -7.19
N LEU A 363 -3.57 -1.18 -8.31
CA LEU A 363 -4.51 -1.02 -9.42
C LEU A 363 -5.03 -2.41 -9.67
N ASN A 364 -6.35 -2.62 -9.51
CA ASN A 364 -7.00 -3.77 -10.11
C ASN A 364 -6.37 -3.87 -11.50
N PRO A 365 -5.71 -4.99 -11.85
CA PRO A 365 -5.18 -5.14 -13.18
C PRO A 365 -6.31 -4.68 -14.09
N ILE A 366 -6.01 -3.71 -14.98
CA ILE A 366 -6.87 -3.40 -16.13
C ILE A 366 -7.37 -4.77 -16.54
N GLU A 367 -8.67 -5.05 -16.35
CA GLU A 367 -9.18 -6.39 -16.62
C GLU A 367 -8.68 -6.69 -18.02
N PRO A 368 -7.74 -7.64 -18.18
CA PRO A 368 -7.25 -7.91 -19.51
C PRO A 368 -8.50 -8.22 -20.31
N GLU A 369 -8.57 -7.76 -21.56
CA GLU A 369 -9.54 -8.34 -22.49
C GLU A 369 -9.51 -9.85 -22.23
N GLU A 370 -10.64 -10.43 -21.81
CA GLU A 370 -10.66 -11.78 -21.24
C GLU A 370 -10.39 -12.78 -22.38
N THR A 371 -9.11 -12.92 -22.77
CA THR A 371 -8.64 -13.74 -23.89
C THR A 371 -8.13 -15.10 -23.44
N ASP A 372 -8.04 -15.35 -22.14
CA ASP A 372 -7.58 -16.62 -21.55
C ASP A 372 -8.68 -17.19 -20.64
N GLU A 373 -9.24 -18.33 -21.06
CA GLU A 373 -10.31 -19.06 -20.37
C GLU A 373 -9.87 -19.72 -19.05
N GLY A 374 -8.59 -19.63 -18.68
CA GLY A 374 -8.06 -20.18 -17.44
C GLY A 374 -7.75 -21.68 -17.53
N LYS A 375 -7.01 -22.19 -16.54
CA LYS A 375 -6.53 -23.58 -16.50
C LYS A 375 -7.28 -24.38 -15.44
N PHE A 376 -7.56 -25.65 -15.72
CA PHE A 376 -8.13 -26.57 -14.75
C PHE A 376 -7.25 -26.67 -13.49
N LYS A 377 -7.89 -26.80 -12.34
CA LYS A 377 -7.21 -26.97 -11.06
C LYS A 377 -6.68 -28.39 -10.90
N ASN A 378 -5.62 -28.55 -10.10
CA ASN A 378 -5.10 -29.88 -9.77
C ASN A 378 -6.01 -30.57 -8.74
N GLU A 379 -6.64 -31.69 -9.13
CA GLU A 379 -7.61 -32.46 -8.34
C GLU A 379 -7.00 -33.49 -7.39
N GLY A 380 -5.66 -33.61 -7.39
CA GLY A 380 -4.95 -34.50 -6.49
C GLY A 380 -5.18 -34.11 -5.04
N LYS A 381 -5.37 -35.11 -4.16
CA LYS A 381 -5.36 -34.89 -2.71
C LYS A 381 -4.03 -34.23 -2.34
N ARG A 382 -4.10 -33.04 -1.75
CA ARG A 382 -2.89 -32.30 -1.38
C ARG A 382 -2.69 -32.46 0.12
N LYS A 383 -1.54 -32.99 0.51
CA LYS A 383 -1.06 -32.82 1.89
C LYS A 383 -0.70 -31.36 2.06
N ARG A 384 -1.58 -30.60 2.72
CA ARG A 384 -1.19 -29.33 3.30
C ARG A 384 -0.43 -29.66 4.58
N THR A 385 0.87 -29.36 4.62
CA THR A 385 1.65 -29.49 5.86
C THR A 385 1.24 -28.34 6.78
N PHE A 386 0.21 -28.58 7.58
CA PHE A 386 -0.32 -27.68 8.60
C PHE A 386 -0.39 -28.50 9.90
N ASN A 387 0.71 -28.57 10.68
CA ASN A 387 0.81 -29.14 12.04
C ASN A 387 -0.24 -30.19 12.46
N GLY A 388 -0.41 -31.23 11.65
CA GLY A 388 -1.43 -32.26 11.75
C GLY A 388 -1.74 -32.78 10.35
N GLU A 389 -1.80 -34.09 10.15
CA GLU A 389 -2.17 -34.64 8.84
C GLU A 389 -3.67 -34.43 8.62
N GLN A 390 -4.06 -33.23 8.15
CA GLN A 390 -5.42 -32.98 7.68
C GLN A 390 -5.45 -33.11 6.16
N GLU A 391 -6.17 -34.13 5.70
CA GLU A 391 -6.37 -34.39 4.28
C GLU A 391 -7.43 -33.40 3.76
N TYR A 392 -7.02 -32.47 2.89
CA TYR A 392 -7.95 -31.56 2.22
C TYR A 392 -8.62 -32.31 1.06
N ASP A 393 -9.94 -32.46 1.11
CA ASP A 393 -10.70 -33.03 0.01
C ASP A 393 -10.97 -31.93 -1.05
N PRO A 394 -10.38 -32.01 -2.26
CA PRO A 394 -10.52 -30.99 -3.30
C PRO A 394 -11.88 -31.05 -4.01
N ILE A 395 -12.96 -31.33 -3.28
CA ILE A 395 -14.30 -31.54 -3.84
C ILE A 395 -14.82 -30.31 -4.58
N HIS A 396 -14.54 -29.10 -4.09
CA HIS A 396 -14.85 -27.85 -4.78
C HIS A 396 -14.10 -27.73 -6.12
N ASP A 397 -12.80 -28.01 -6.12
CA ASP A 397 -11.95 -27.89 -7.31
C ASP A 397 -12.34 -28.93 -8.38
N ARG A 398 -12.64 -30.17 -7.96
CA ARG A 398 -13.18 -31.22 -8.83
C ARG A 398 -14.52 -30.81 -9.45
N MET A 399 -15.41 -30.26 -8.63
CA MET A 399 -16.74 -29.85 -9.07
C MET A 399 -16.64 -28.71 -10.09
N GLN A 400 -15.77 -27.74 -9.83
CA GLN A 400 -15.50 -26.63 -10.73
C GLN A 400 -14.93 -27.09 -12.07
N ASN A 401 -13.92 -27.97 -12.08
CA ASN A 401 -13.37 -28.50 -13.31
C ASN A 401 -14.42 -29.27 -14.12
N ALA A 402 -15.17 -30.16 -13.47
CA ALA A 402 -16.19 -30.97 -14.13
C ALA A 402 -17.34 -30.13 -14.70
N ILE A 403 -17.78 -29.10 -13.97
CA ILE A 403 -18.78 -28.14 -14.47
C ILE A 403 -18.23 -27.38 -15.68
N VAL A 404 -17.00 -26.87 -15.62
CA VAL A 404 -16.42 -26.12 -16.75
C VAL A 404 -16.30 -27.02 -17.98
N GLU A 405 -15.84 -28.25 -17.82
CA GLU A 405 -15.76 -29.22 -18.91
C GLU A 405 -17.14 -29.51 -19.52
N HIS A 406 -18.15 -29.73 -18.68
CA HIS A 406 -19.53 -29.95 -19.12
C HIS A 406 -20.11 -28.72 -19.85
N LEU A 407 -19.89 -27.51 -19.31
CA LEU A 407 -20.37 -26.26 -19.90
C LEU A 407 -19.71 -25.95 -21.25
N ARG A 408 -18.43 -26.34 -21.43
CA ARG A 408 -17.69 -26.16 -22.70
C ARG A 408 -18.05 -27.20 -23.75
N SER A 409 -18.34 -28.44 -23.32
CA SER A 409 -18.51 -29.58 -24.24
C SER A 409 -19.96 -29.79 -24.68
N ASP A 410 -20.94 -29.48 -23.84
CA ASP A 410 -22.35 -29.76 -24.14
C ASP A 410 -23.01 -28.60 -24.92
N PRO A 411 -23.37 -28.82 -26.20
CA PRO A 411 -23.94 -27.78 -27.05
C PRO A 411 -25.27 -27.21 -26.51
N LYS A 412 -25.97 -27.91 -25.61
CA LYS A 412 -27.26 -27.47 -25.07
C LYS A 412 -27.16 -26.15 -24.29
N TYR A 413 -25.97 -25.81 -23.79
CA TYR A 413 -25.76 -24.55 -23.07
C TYR A 413 -25.44 -23.37 -23.97
N GLY A 414 -24.89 -23.61 -25.17
CA GLY A 414 -24.67 -22.59 -26.19
C GLY A 414 -23.68 -21.48 -25.81
N TYR A 415 -22.81 -21.68 -24.82
CA TYR A 415 -21.82 -20.68 -24.43
C TYR A 415 -20.71 -20.55 -25.48
N LYS A 416 -20.33 -19.30 -25.78
CA LYS A 416 -19.22 -18.97 -26.67
C LYS A 416 -17.87 -19.19 -25.95
N HIS A 417 -17.78 -18.73 -24.69
CA HIS A 417 -16.61 -18.93 -23.84
C HIS A 417 -17.04 -19.22 -22.40
N VAL A 418 -16.24 -20.04 -21.70
CA VAL A 418 -16.42 -20.37 -20.28
C VAL A 418 -15.07 -20.20 -19.57
N TYR A 419 -15.04 -19.33 -18.57
CA TYR A 419 -13.84 -18.88 -17.86
C TYR A 419 -13.82 -19.39 -16.42
N ILE A 420 -12.63 -19.75 -15.95
CA ILE A 420 -12.38 -20.27 -14.60
C ILE A 420 -11.73 -19.19 -13.71
N GLU A 421 -12.26 -18.97 -12.49
CA GLU A 421 -11.71 -18.08 -11.43
C GLU A 421 -11.31 -16.68 -11.92
N LYS A 422 -12.24 -15.97 -12.55
CA LYS A 422 -12.01 -14.58 -13.01
C LYS A 422 -12.79 -13.60 -12.15
N SER A 423 -12.14 -12.52 -11.75
CA SER A 423 -12.72 -11.42 -10.96
C SER A 423 -13.49 -11.90 -9.72
N ARG A 424 -12.94 -12.89 -8.99
CA ARG A 424 -13.51 -13.48 -7.76
C ARG A 424 -14.79 -14.31 -7.93
N VAL A 425 -15.20 -14.62 -9.17
CA VAL A 425 -16.29 -15.55 -9.50
C VAL A 425 -15.73 -16.93 -9.86
N ASP A 426 -16.32 -18.01 -9.37
CA ASP A 426 -15.84 -19.38 -9.64
C ASP A 426 -15.84 -19.72 -11.13
N ILE A 427 -16.96 -19.48 -11.82
CA ILE A 427 -17.08 -19.66 -13.28
C ILE A 427 -17.87 -18.51 -13.89
N LYS A 428 -17.37 -17.94 -15.00
CA LYS A 428 -18.11 -17.01 -15.86
C LYS A 428 -18.36 -17.66 -17.22
N ALA A 429 -19.54 -17.53 -17.78
CA ALA A 429 -19.83 -17.97 -19.14
C ALA A 429 -20.49 -16.85 -19.95
N VAL A 430 -20.14 -16.74 -21.23
CA VAL A 430 -20.68 -15.71 -22.14
C VAL A 430 -21.35 -16.35 -23.33
N LEU A 431 -22.55 -15.88 -23.65
CA LEU A 431 -23.31 -16.28 -24.83
C LEU A 431 -22.79 -15.55 -26.10
N PRO A 432 -23.12 -16.02 -27.31
CA PRO A 432 -22.67 -15.40 -28.56
C PRO A 432 -23.07 -13.93 -28.72
N ASP A 433 -24.15 -13.51 -28.08
CA ASP A 433 -24.67 -12.13 -28.06
C ASP A 433 -23.96 -11.20 -27.04
N GLY A 434 -23.00 -11.73 -26.26
CA GLY A 434 -22.28 -11.01 -25.21
C GLY A 434 -22.94 -11.07 -23.84
N THR A 435 -24.03 -11.82 -23.66
CA THR A 435 -24.72 -11.98 -22.38
C THR A 435 -23.91 -12.86 -21.43
N TRP A 436 -23.66 -12.38 -20.21
CA TRP A 436 -22.87 -13.07 -19.19
C TRP A 436 -23.73 -13.78 -18.14
N HIS A 437 -23.34 -15.02 -17.82
CA HIS A 437 -23.87 -15.81 -16.70
C HIS A 437 -22.75 -16.16 -15.72
N TYR A 438 -22.98 -15.94 -14.43
CA TYR A 438 -22.02 -16.24 -13.38
C TYR A 438 -22.46 -17.46 -12.59
N PHE A 439 -21.53 -18.35 -12.28
CA PHE A 439 -21.77 -19.52 -11.46
C PHE A 439 -20.91 -19.46 -10.20
N GLU A 440 -21.53 -19.71 -9.06
CA GLU A 440 -20.90 -19.76 -7.74
C GLU A 440 -21.09 -21.15 -7.16
N ILE A 441 -20.00 -21.84 -6.87
CA ILE A 441 -19.99 -23.24 -6.45
C ILE A 441 -19.92 -23.30 -4.94
N LYS A 442 -20.82 -24.08 -4.33
CA LYS A 442 -20.83 -24.31 -2.88
C LYS A 442 -21.03 -25.79 -2.59
N THR A 443 -20.26 -26.31 -1.65
CA THR A 443 -20.25 -27.73 -1.29
C THR A 443 -21.17 -28.06 -0.11
N ASP A 444 -21.91 -27.07 0.39
CA ASP A 444 -22.89 -27.18 1.48
C ASP A 444 -24.30 -27.62 0.99
N SER A 445 -25.25 -27.78 1.92
CA SER A 445 -26.68 -27.96 1.64
C SER A 445 -27.25 -26.81 0.79
N PRO A 446 -28.25 -27.03 -0.07
CA PRO A 446 -28.84 -26.00 -0.96
C PRO A 446 -29.17 -24.68 -0.26
N LYS A 447 -29.91 -24.72 0.85
CA LYS A 447 -30.25 -23.52 1.66
C LYS A 447 -29.03 -22.72 2.11
N ARG A 448 -27.96 -23.40 2.56
CA ARG A 448 -26.74 -22.76 3.06
C ARG A 448 -25.90 -22.24 1.90
N SER A 449 -25.83 -22.97 0.80
CA SER A 449 -25.20 -22.56 -0.45
C SER A 449 -25.80 -21.25 -0.96
N ILE A 450 -27.13 -21.17 -1.06
CA ILE A 450 -27.84 -19.95 -1.49
C ILE A 450 -27.53 -18.78 -0.54
N ARG A 451 -27.66 -19.00 0.78
CA ARG A 451 -27.39 -17.95 1.79
C ARG A 451 -25.97 -17.38 1.68
N ASN A 452 -24.98 -18.27 1.53
CA ASN A 452 -23.58 -17.87 1.52
C ASN A 452 -23.17 -17.24 0.18
N ALA A 453 -23.77 -17.69 -0.92
CA ALA A 453 -23.44 -17.20 -2.26
C ALA A 453 -24.05 -15.82 -2.55
N ILE A 454 -25.31 -15.55 -2.15
CA ILE A 454 -26.09 -14.41 -2.66
C ILE A 454 -25.40 -13.05 -2.48
N GLY A 455 -24.76 -12.79 -1.34
CA GLY A 455 -24.05 -11.53 -1.12
C GLY A 455 -22.87 -11.34 -2.07
N GLN A 456 -22.06 -12.40 -2.22
CA GLN A 456 -20.85 -12.40 -3.05
C GLN A 456 -21.21 -12.21 -4.52
N VAL A 457 -22.14 -13.02 -5.03
CA VAL A 457 -22.52 -13.00 -6.45
C VAL A 457 -23.22 -11.71 -6.87
N MET A 458 -24.03 -11.11 -5.98
CA MET A 458 -24.68 -9.83 -6.24
C MET A 458 -23.66 -8.70 -6.30
N GLU A 459 -22.65 -8.71 -5.44
CA GLU A 459 -21.56 -7.73 -5.50
C GLU A 459 -20.80 -7.86 -6.83
N TYR A 460 -20.38 -9.06 -7.20
CA TYR A 460 -19.63 -9.30 -8.44
C TYR A 460 -20.43 -8.93 -9.69
N ALA A 461 -21.73 -9.19 -9.69
CA ALA A 461 -22.59 -8.90 -10.82
C ALA A 461 -22.95 -7.40 -10.94
N TYR A 462 -23.03 -6.63 -9.85
CA TYR A 462 -23.66 -5.29 -9.86
C TYR A 462 -22.85 -4.12 -9.28
N TYR A 463 -21.82 -4.35 -8.45
CA TYR A 463 -21.06 -3.28 -7.81
C TYR A 463 -20.07 -2.58 -8.77
N PRO A 464 -19.90 -1.24 -8.77
CA PRO A 464 -20.53 -0.25 -7.90
C PRO A 464 -21.86 0.31 -8.43
N ALA A 465 -22.26 0.01 -9.66
CA ALA A 465 -23.57 0.28 -10.27
C ALA A 465 -23.54 -0.17 -11.74
N VAL A 466 -22.96 -1.34 -12.02
CA VAL A 466 -22.75 -1.84 -13.38
C VAL A 466 -23.24 -3.28 -13.44
N GLU A 467 -24.18 -3.56 -14.33
CA GLU A 467 -24.65 -4.90 -14.60
C GLU A 467 -23.63 -5.65 -15.46
N ARG A 468 -22.95 -6.62 -14.86
CA ARG A 468 -21.96 -7.49 -15.53
C ARG A 468 -22.48 -8.87 -15.87
N ALA A 469 -23.57 -9.30 -15.23
CA ALA A 469 -24.18 -10.61 -15.47
C ALA A 469 -25.70 -10.48 -15.51
N LYS A 470 -26.32 -11.13 -16.50
CA LYS A 470 -27.77 -11.23 -16.66
C LYS A 470 -28.38 -12.37 -15.86
N LYS A 471 -27.55 -13.34 -15.46
CA LYS A 471 -27.98 -14.49 -14.65
C LYS A 471 -26.90 -14.91 -13.68
N ILE A 472 -27.32 -15.24 -12.48
CA ILE A 472 -26.49 -15.74 -11.39
C ILE A 472 -26.99 -17.14 -11.03
N ILE A 473 -26.08 -18.11 -11.01
CA ILE A 473 -26.42 -19.52 -10.84
C ILE A 473 -25.60 -20.05 -9.66
N VAL A 474 -26.27 -20.31 -8.54
CA VAL A 474 -25.63 -21.01 -7.41
C VAL A 474 -25.63 -22.50 -7.72
N VAL A 475 -24.46 -23.14 -7.68
CA VAL A 475 -24.32 -24.57 -7.95
C VAL A 475 -23.96 -25.31 -6.67
N GLY A 476 -24.75 -26.32 -6.31
CA GLY A 476 -24.47 -27.20 -5.16
C GLY A 476 -24.51 -28.68 -5.49
N GLN A 477 -24.20 -29.53 -4.51
CA GLN A 477 -24.02 -30.97 -4.74
C GLN A 477 -25.31 -31.79 -4.75
N ARG A 478 -26.43 -31.18 -4.37
CA ARG A 478 -27.72 -31.87 -4.19
C ARG A 478 -28.85 -31.01 -4.73
N GLU A 479 -29.91 -31.66 -5.17
CA GLU A 479 -31.15 -30.97 -5.55
C GLU A 479 -31.71 -30.17 -4.36
N PRO A 480 -32.29 -28.99 -4.62
CA PRO A 480 -32.88 -28.17 -3.56
C PRO A 480 -34.16 -28.82 -3.02
N GLU A 481 -34.34 -28.75 -1.70
CA GLU A 481 -35.60 -29.15 -1.08
C GLU A 481 -36.72 -28.16 -1.45
N PRO A 482 -38.02 -28.53 -1.39
CA PRO A 482 -39.13 -27.64 -1.75
C PRO A 482 -39.06 -26.25 -1.10
N ASN A 483 -38.78 -26.18 0.20
CA ASN A 483 -38.62 -24.90 0.90
C ASN A 483 -37.47 -24.03 0.37
N SER A 484 -36.41 -24.65 -0.19
CA SER A 484 -35.29 -23.93 -0.81
C SER A 484 -35.69 -23.38 -2.19
N ILE A 485 -36.56 -24.09 -2.92
CA ILE A 485 -37.15 -23.63 -4.19
C ILE A 485 -38.11 -22.46 -3.92
N ASP A 486 -39.04 -22.61 -2.98
CA ASP A 486 -39.98 -21.55 -2.58
C ASP A 486 -39.24 -20.26 -2.18
N TYR A 487 -38.10 -20.40 -1.49
CA TYR A 487 -37.26 -19.27 -1.11
C TYR A 487 -36.63 -18.57 -2.32
N LEU A 488 -36.10 -19.32 -3.30
CA LEU A 488 -35.55 -18.74 -4.53
C LEU A 488 -36.63 -18.06 -5.36
N GLU A 489 -37.81 -18.67 -5.50
CA GLU A 489 -38.96 -18.08 -6.17
C GLU A 489 -39.37 -16.77 -5.51
N TYR A 490 -39.50 -16.75 -4.19
CA TYR A 490 -39.80 -15.52 -3.46
C TYR A 490 -38.75 -14.44 -3.70
N LEU A 491 -37.46 -14.79 -3.72
CA LEU A 491 -36.38 -13.83 -4.01
C LEU A 491 -36.48 -13.25 -5.42
N ARG A 492 -36.74 -14.09 -6.42
CA ARG A 492 -36.93 -13.67 -7.82
C ARG A 492 -38.15 -12.76 -7.96
N GLU A 493 -39.30 -13.18 -7.45
CA GLU A 493 -40.57 -12.46 -7.63
C GLU A 493 -40.63 -11.16 -6.83
N ARG A 494 -40.15 -11.17 -5.58
CA ARG A 494 -40.28 -10.02 -4.69
C ARG A 494 -39.29 -8.91 -5.00
N PHE A 495 -38.09 -9.27 -5.45
CA PHE A 495 -36.93 -8.38 -5.56
C PHE A 495 -36.34 -8.31 -6.97
N ASP A 496 -36.90 -9.02 -7.95
CA ASP A 496 -36.43 -9.07 -9.33
C ASP A 496 -34.95 -9.50 -9.44
N LEU A 497 -34.54 -10.43 -8.57
CA LEU A 497 -33.16 -10.93 -8.55
C LEU A 497 -32.98 -12.01 -9.62
N PRO A 498 -31.98 -11.92 -10.51
CA PRO A 498 -31.76 -12.93 -11.56
C PRO A 498 -30.94 -14.12 -11.05
N ILE A 499 -31.33 -14.67 -9.89
CA ILE A 499 -30.67 -15.79 -9.22
C ILE A 499 -31.42 -17.10 -9.45
N SER A 500 -30.69 -18.17 -9.80
CA SER A 500 -31.19 -19.55 -9.85
C SER A 500 -30.27 -20.50 -9.11
N TYR A 501 -30.75 -21.73 -8.87
CA TYR A 501 -29.93 -22.80 -8.32
C TYR A 501 -29.87 -23.99 -9.26
N ARG A 502 -28.71 -24.64 -9.33
CA ARG A 502 -28.53 -25.94 -9.99
C ARG A 502 -27.80 -26.90 -9.08
N SER A 503 -28.12 -28.18 -9.19
CA SER A 503 -27.32 -29.23 -8.58
C SER A 503 -26.39 -29.87 -9.61
N PHE A 504 -25.20 -30.27 -9.18
CA PHE A 504 -24.27 -31.05 -9.98
C PHE A 504 -24.39 -32.54 -9.63
N ASP A 505 -24.66 -33.36 -10.64
CA ASP A 505 -24.74 -34.82 -10.54
C ASP A 505 -23.35 -35.43 -10.79
N TRP A 506 -22.76 -36.02 -9.76
CA TRP A 506 -21.43 -36.63 -9.84
C TRP A 506 -21.38 -37.94 -10.64
N GLU A 507 -22.51 -38.64 -10.80
CA GLU A 507 -22.55 -39.89 -11.56
C GLU A 507 -22.62 -39.60 -13.06
N ARG A 508 -23.40 -38.58 -13.44
CA ARG A 508 -23.60 -38.19 -14.84
C ARG A 508 -22.65 -37.10 -15.30
N LEU A 509 -22.03 -36.38 -14.36
CA LEU A 509 -21.23 -35.17 -14.60
C LEU A 509 -22.05 -34.07 -15.30
N GLU A 510 -23.31 -33.92 -14.89
CA GLU A 510 -24.27 -32.99 -15.49
C GLU A 510 -24.82 -32.00 -14.47
N LEU A 511 -25.20 -30.80 -14.96
CA LEU A 511 -26.01 -29.87 -14.18
C LEU A 511 -27.49 -30.21 -14.33
N SER A 512 -28.23 -30.09 -13.23
CA SER A 512 -29.70 -30.12 -13.26
C SER A 512 -30.29 -28.99 -14.11
N ARG A 513 -31.61 -29.04 -14.29
CA ARG A 513 -32.38 -27.85 -14.67
C ARG A 513 -32.16 -26.71 -13.68
N ASP A 514 -32.41 -25.48 -14.11
CA ASP A 514 -32.53 -24.36 -13.18
C ASP A 514 -33.76 -24.56 -12.28
N TYR A 515 -33.53 -24.40 -10.99
CA TYR A 515 -34.54 -24.18 -9.97
C TYR A 515 -34.72 -22.68 -9.74
#